data_AF-V5HWP1-F1
#
_entry.id   AF-V5HWP1-F1
#
_cell.length_a   1.000
_cell.length_b   1.000
_cell.length_c   1.000
_cell.angle_alpha   90.00
_cell.angle_beta   90.00
_cell.angle_gamma   90.00
#
_symmetry.space_group_name_H-M   'P 1'
#
loop_
_entity.id
_entity.type
_entity.pdbx_description
1 polymer ?
#
loop_
_entity_poly.entity_id
_entity_poly.type
_entity_poly.pdbx_seq_one_letter_code
_entity_poly.pdbx_strand_id
1 'polypeptide(L)'
;MRCYWGLNCSAYHRCNELRWIDLFEGGVDGTLWSQHTLEQGELFQSDSCEGLRFRAVPCAPIESSKLGNSPRQRLPLVVVMMRDGVSSNCEDTQVVALLSAVHIADGICKMDTGIVTQYMKQASGRTCALQPLYVPMEEAVGNQDARSSNEPSNPEPLCVVCQASSATHALLPCRHTCVCGA
;
A
#
# COMPACT_ATOMS: atom_id res chain seq x y z
N MET A 1 -0.24 -2.70 11.92
CA MET A 1 -1.14 -2.57 10.75
C MET A 1 -2.57 -2.47 11.22
N ARG A 2 -3.41 -1.69 10.52
CA ARG A 2 -4.85 -1.60 10.77
C ARG A 2 -5.64 -1.49 9.46
N CYS A 3 -6.85 -2.04 9.45
CA CYS A 3 -7.77 -2.00 8.31
C CYS A 3 -8.94 -1.03 8.58
N TYR A 4 -9.36 -0.33 7.54
CA TYR A 4 -10.48 0.61 7.55
C TYR A 4 -11.42 0.28 6.40
N TRP A 5 -12.69 0.12 6.71
CA TRP A 5 -13.69 -0.40 5.81
C TRP A 5 -14.71 0.68 5.45
N GLY A 6 -14.93 0.93 4.16
CA GLY A 6 -15.83 1.98 3.70
C GLY A 6 -15.33 3.40 4.01
N LEU A 7 -14.02 3.62 3.98
CA LEU A 7 -13.39 4.90 4.28
C LEU A 7 -13.73 5.95 3.21
N ASN A 8 -14.11 7.16 3.62
CA ASN A 8 -14.34 8.25 2.69
C ASN A 8 -13.06 8.59 1.86
N CYS A 9 -13.20 8.70 0.53
CA CYS A 9 -12.07 8.95 -0.38
C CYS A 9 -11.33 10.26 -0.05
N SER A 10 -12.05 11.33 0.31
CA SER A 10 -11.41 12.60 0.68
C SER A 10 -10.60 12.49 1.98
N ALA A 11 -11.08 11.70 2.95
CA ALA A 11 -10.35 11.45 4.19
C ALA A 11 -9.07 10.65 3.95
N TYR A 12 -9.12 9.68 3.03
CA TYR A 12 -7.93 8.95 2.59
C TYR A 12 -6.90 9.89 1.98
N HIS A 13 -7.26 10.75 1.03
CA HIS A 13 -6.29 11.66 0.40
C HIS A 13 -5.74 12.75 1.34
N ARG A 14 -6.53 13.22 2.31
CA ARG A 14 -6.06 14.19 3.33
C ARG A 14 -4.93 13.65 4.21
N CYS A 15 -4.72 12.34 4.28
CA CYS A 15 -3.60 11.78 5.03
C CYS A 15 -2.23 12.23 4.50
N ASN A 16 -2.17 12.69 3.24
CA ASN A 16 -0.96 13.23 2.64
C ASN A 16 -0.44 14.45 3.41
N GLU A 17 -1.34 15.22 4.01
CA GLU A 17 -1.04 16.45 4.77
C GLU A 17 -0.70 16.17 6.23
N LEU A 18 -1.02 14.98 6.76
CA LEU A 18 -0.74 14.62 8.14
C LEU A 18 0.75 14.41 8.37
N ARG A 19 1.24 14.79 9.56
CA ARG A 19 2.57 14.37 9.99
C ARG A 19 2.55 12.86 10.22
N TRP A 20 3.69 12.22 10.02
CA TRP A 20 3.76 10.78 10.18
C TRP A 20 3.46 10.34 11.63
N ILE A 21 3.84 11.16 12.63
CA ILE A 21 3.57 10.89 14.05
C ILE A 21 2.06 10.85 14.30
N ASP A 22 1.34 11.87 13.83
CA ASP A 22 -0.12 11.95 14.01
C ASP A 22 -0.83 10.77 13.30
N LEU A 23 -0.30 10.35 12.15
CA LEU A 23 -0.77 9.18 11.42
C LEU A 23 -0.48 7.88 12.18
N PHE A 24 0.68 7.76 12.82
CA PHE A 24 1.09 6.60 13.61
C PHE A 24 0.27 6.49 14.88
N GLU A 25 0.24 7.53 15.72
CA GLU A 25 -0.51 7.57 16.97
C GLU A 25 -2.01 7.35 16.70
N GLY A 26 -2.59 8.09 15.75
CA GLY A 26 -3.98 7.90 15.38
C GLY A 26 -4.27 6.52 14.78
N GLY A 27 -3.29 5.94 14.08
CA GLY A 27 -3.36 4.60 13.51
C GLY A 27 -3.30 3.51 14.56
N VAL A 28 -2.53 3.69 15.65
CA VAL A 28 -2.40 2.77 16.79
C VAL A 28 -3.61 2.89 17.72
N ASP A 29 -3.97 4.11 18.11
CA ASP A 29 -5.08 4.38 19.04
C ASP A 29 -6.45 4.23 18.38
N GLY A 30 -6.50 4.30 17.05
CA GLY A 30 -7.72 4.08 16.28
C GLY A 30 -8.56 5.32 16.09
N THR A 31 -7.97 6.49 16.29
CA THR A 31 -8.62 7.79 16.14
C THR A 31 -8.47 8.37 14.74
N LEU A 32 -7.51 7.89 13.92
CA LEU A 32 -7.15 8.47 12.62
C LEU A 32 -8.34 8.76 11.70
N TRP A 33 -9.25 7.80 11.55
CA TRP A 33 -10.41 7.90 10.67
C TRP A 33 -11.70 7.36 11.28
N SER A 34 -11.79 7.33 12.61
CA SER A 34 -12.94 6.76 13.34
C SER A 34 -14.29 7.33 12.89
N GLN A 35 -14.35 8.62 12.53
CA GLN A 35 -15.57 9.28 12.06
C GLN A 35 -15.83 9.17 10.54
N HIS A 36 -14.85 8.67 9.78
CA HIS A 36 -14.87 8.67 8.31
C HIS A 36 -14.98 7.27 7.71
N THR A 37 -14.84 6.23 8.54
CA THR A 37 -14.94 4.82 8.18
C THR A 37 -16.32 4.26 8.56
N LEU A 38 -16.76 3.19 7.90
CA LEU A 38 -17.96 2.44 8.31
C LEU A 38 -17.62 1.45 9.41
N GLU A 39 -16.44 0.82 9.30
CA GLU A 39 -15.92 -0.11 10.27
C GLU A 39 -14.39 0.01 10.36
N GLN A 40 -13.83 -0.34 11.51
CA GLN A 40 -12.39 -0.33 11.75
C GLN A 40 -11.98 -1.68 12.35
N GLY A 41 -10.90 -2.25 11.82
CA GLY A 41 -10.29 -3.46 12.37
C GLY A 41 -9.42 -3.20 13.60
N GLU A 42 -9.13 -4.26 14.34
CA GLU A 42 -8.19 -4.21 15.46
C GLU A 42 -6.76 -3.90 15.00
N LEU A 43 -5.91 -3.50 15.94
CA LEU A 43 -4.48 -3.30 15.65
C LEU A 43 -3.81 -4.67 15.54
N PHE A 44 -3.19 -4.93 14.41
CA PHE A 44 -2.36 -6.12 14.21
C PHE A 44 -0.88 -5.74 14.27
N GLN A 45 -0.11 -6.33 15.19
CA GLN A 45 1.33 -6.16 15.32
C GLN A 45 2.05 -7.46 14.95
N SER A 46 3.23 -7.34 14.34
CA SER A 46 4.06 -8.48 13.96
C SER A 46 5.52 -8.04 13.88
N ASP A 47 6.42 -8.87 14.41
CA ASP A 47 7.83 -8.52 14.60
C ASP A 47 8.70 -8.72 13.35
N SER A 48 8.31 -9.61 12.43
CA SER A 48 9.02 -9.89 11.17
C SER A 48 8.20 -10.90 10.36
N CYS A 49 8.04 -10.68 9.05
CA CYS A 49 7.21 -11.52 8.21
C CYS A 49 7.99 -12.07 7.00
N GLU A 50 8.57 -13.25 7.11
CA GLU A 50 8.67 -14.10 5.92
C GLU A 50 7.34 -14.88 5.79
N GLY A 51 6.49 -14.44 4.84
CA GLY A 51 5.35 -15.24 4.37
C GLY A 51 4.06 -15.22 5.20
N LEU A 52 3.92 -14.35 6.22
CA LEU A 52 2.66 -14.24 6.96
C LEU A 52 1.54 -13.68 6.07
N ARG A 53 0.44 -14.41 5.96
CA ARG A 53 -0.78 -13.96 5.27
C ARG A 53 -1.75 -13.38 6.27
N PHE A 54 -2.09 -12.11 6.07
CA PHE A 54 -3.14 -11.46 6.84
C PHE A 54 -4.49 -11.56 6.12
N ARG A 55 -5.53 -11.95 6.84
CA ARG A 55 -6.90 -11.99 6.33
C ARG A 55 -7.70 -10.82 6.90
N ALA A 56 -7.92 -9.79 6.11
CA ALA A 56 -8.80 -8.68 6.46
C ALA A 56 -10.26 -9.10 6.25
N VAL A 57 -11.06 -9.14 7.32
CA VAL A 57 -12.50 -9.42 7.26
C VAL A 57 -13.22 -8.37 8.13
N PRO A 58 -14.29 -7.74 7.64
CA PRO A 58 -15.09 -6.87 8.48
C PRO A 58 -15.94 -7.70 9.47
N CYS A 59 -16.22 -7.15 10.66
CA CYS A 59 -17.08 -7.74 11.67
C CYS A 59 -18.51 -7.99 11.15
N ALA A 60 -18.99 -7.13 10.24
CA ALA A 60 -20.25 -7.35 9.53
C ALA A 60 -20.09 -7.14 8.02
N PRO A 61 -20.86 -7.85 7.17
CA PRO A 61 -20.85 -7.60 5.73
C PRO A 61 -21.18 -6.15 5.42
N ILE A 62 -20.32 -5.50 4.63
CA ILE A 62 -20.53 -4.12 4.19
C ILE A 62 -21.40 -4.16 2.94
N GLU A 63 -22.58 -3.58 3.04
CA GLU A 63 -23.49 -3.47 1.89
C GLU A 63 -22.91 -2.53 0.82
N SER A 64 -22.95 -2.96 -0.43
CA SER A 64 -22.49 -2.17 -1.59
C SER A 64 -23.13 -0.79 -1.67
N SER A 65 -24.40 -0.66 -1.27
CA SER A 65 -25.15 0.61 -1.23
C SER A 65 -24.49 1.65 -0.33
N LYS A 66 -23.89 1.23 0.80
CA LYS A 66 -23.21 2.11 1.76
C LYS A 66 -21.89 2.65 1.23
N LEU A 67 -21.29 1.98 0.25
CA LEU A 67 -20.06 2.41 -0.43
C LEU A 67 -20.34 3.40 -1.58
N GLY A 68 -21.60 3.53 -1.99
CA GLY A 68 -22.06 4.43 -3.05
C GLY A 68 -21.88 3.89 -4.47
N ASN A 69 -22.38 4.67 -5.43
CA ASN A 69 -22.30 4.37 -6.86
C ASN A 69 -20.89 4.63 -7.43
N SER A 70 -20.63 4.15 -8.64
CA SER A 70 -19.42 4.52 -9.38
C SER A 70 -19.51 5.96 -9.92
N PRO A 71 -18.45 6.79 -9.80
CA PRO A 71 -17.21 6.57 -9.04
C PRO A 71 -17.44 6.65 -7.52
N ARG A 72 -16.87 5.68 -6.79
CA ARG A 72 -17.13 5.52 -5.35
C ARG A 72 -16.61 6.71 -4.54
N GLN A 73 -17.43 7.11 -3.57
CA GLN A 73 -17.06 8.11 -2.56
C GLN A 73 -16.48 7.49 -1.29
N ARG A 74 -16.59 6.16 -1.16
CA ARG A 74 -16.01 5.38 -0.07
C ARG A 74 -15.22 4.20 -0.63
N LEU A 75 -13.98 4.07 -0.17
CA LEU A 75 -13.08 2.98 -0.48
C LEU A 75 -13.52 1.74 0.29
N PRO A 76 -13.75 0.59 -0.37
CA PRO A 76 -14.18 -0.64 0.30
C PRO A 76 -13.22 -1.03 1.43
N LEU A 77 -11.91 -1.03 1.16
CA LEU A 77 -10.87 -1.35 2.13
C LEU A 77 -9.68 -0.40 1.99
N VAL A 78 -9.18 0.09 3.12
CA VAL A 78 -7.89 0.75 3.24
C VAL A 78 -7.07 0.03 4.30
N VAL A 79 -5.85 -0.35 3.94
CA VAL A 79 -4.89 -1.01 4.84
C VAL A 79 -3.76 -0.03 5.14
N VAL A 80 -3.53 0.24 6.42
CA VAL A 80 -2.43 1.09 6.89
C VAL A 80 -1.41 0.21 7.59
N MET A 81 -0.26 0.05 6.95
CA MET A 81 0.92 -0.60 7.51
C MET A 81 1.85 0.48 8.06
N MET A 82 2.25 0.32 9.31
CA MET A 82 3.13 1.27 10.02
C MET A 82 4.33 0.50 10.51
N ARG A 83 5.50 1.08 10.37
CA ARG A 83 6.75 0.48 10.85
C ARG A 83 6.82 0.64 12.36
N ASP A 84 7.02 -0.47 13.07
CA ASP A 84 7.22 -0.44 14.51
C ASP A 84 8.66 0.01 14.87
N GLY A 85 8.83 0.53 16.08
CA GLY A 85 10.13 0.99 16.59
C GLY A 85 10.68 2.25 15.92
N VAL A 86 9.86 3.00 15.17
CA VAL A 86 10.24 4.31 14.64
C VAL A 86 10.19 5.34 15.77
N SER A 87 11.33 5.94 16.09
CA SER A 87 11.43 7.04 17.04
C SER A 87 11.49 8.39 16.32
N SER A 88 11.34 9.49 17.06
CA SER A 88 11.48 10.85 16.54
C SER A 88 12.88 11.16 15.95
N ASN A 89 13.86 10.28 16.16
CA ASN A 89 15.23 10.43 15.68
C ASN A 89 15.51 9.65 14.38
N CYS A 90 14.48 9.12 13.70
CA CYS A 90 14.65 8.42 12.44
C CYS A 90 15.18 9.34 11.33
N GLU A 91 15.93 8.77 10.40
CA GLU A 91 16.39 9.51 9.22
C GLU A 91 15.21 9.94 8.35
N ASP A 92 15.26 11.15 7.80
CA ASP A 92 14.20 11.77 6.99
C ASP A 92 13.73 10.92 5.79
N THR A 93 14.61 10.08 5.27
CA THR A 93 14.36 9.20 4.11
C THR A 93 13.67 7.88 4.49
N GLN A 94 13.66 7.54 5.78
CA GLN A 94 13.13 6.28 6.27
C GLN A 94 11.63 6.17 6.00
N VAL A 95 11.21 5.01 5.47
CA VAL A 95 9.80 4.69 5.29
C VAL A 95 9.18 4.34 6.64
N VAL A 96 8.11 5.03 6.97
CA VAL A 96 7.41 4.89 8.27
C VAL A 96 6.00 4.32 8.12
N ALA A 97 5.36 4.50 6.97
CA ALA A 97 4.07 3.88 6.69
C ALA A 97 3.83 3.60 5.21
N LEU A 98 3.02 2.58 4.93
CA LEU A 98 2.45 2.25 3.62
C LEU A 98 0.92 2.22 3.75
N LEU A 99 0.24 2.99 2.92
CA LEU A 99 -1.22 3.09 2.88
C LEU A 99 -1.73 2.55 1.57
N SER A 100 -2.52 1.48 1.62
CA SER A 100 -3.05 0.81 0.42
C SER A 100 -4.57 0.93 0.38
N ALA A 101 -5.10 1.57 -0.65
CA ALA A 101 -6.52 1.59 -0.97
C ALA A 101 -6.87 0.44 -1.92
N VAL A 102 -7.75 -0.46 -1.48
CA VAL A 102 -8.14 -1.68 -2.17
C VAL A 102 -9.59 -1.57 -2.59
N HIS A 103 -9.82 -1.73 -3.89
CA HIS A 103 -11.15 -1.97 -4.43
C HIS A 103 -11.50 -3.45 -4.28
N ILE A 104 -12.75 -3.73 -3.93
CA ILE A 104 -13.33 -5.07 -3.86
C ILE A 104 -14.52 -5.08 -4.80
N ALA A 105 -14.51 -6.01 -5.76
CA ALA A 105 -15.58 -6.21 -6.72
C ALA A 105 -16.88 -6.57 -6.00
N ASP A 106 -17.99 -5.96 -6.42
CA ASP A 106 -19.32 -6.26 -5.88
C ASP A 106 -20.43 -6.05 -6.93
N GLY A 107 -21.69 -6.08 -6.49
CA GLY A 107 -22.84 -5.92 -7.38
C GLY A 107 -22.96 -4.55 -8.06
N ILE A 108 -22.33 -3.50 -7.52
CA ILE A 108 -22.41 -2.12 -8.01
C ILE A 108 -21.18 -1.76 -8.85
N CYS A 109 -19.99 -2.08 -8.36
CA CYS A 109 -18.73 -1.82 -9.05
C CYS A 109 -18.08 -3.16 -9.38
N LYS A 110 -18.19 -3.56 -10.66
CA LYS A 110 -17.73 -4.86 -11.18
C LYS A 110 -16.28 -4.85 -11.68
N MET A 111 -15.53 -3.79 -11.38
CA MET A 111 -14.09 -3.79 -11.67
C MET A 111 -13.41 -4.87 -10.84
N ASP A 112 -12.34 -5.46 -11.36
CA ASP A 112 -11.62 -6.50 -10.64
C ASP A 112 -11.10 -6.00 -9.29
N THR A 113 -11.16 -6.86 -8.28
CA THR A 113 -10.60 -6.60 -6.96
C THR A 113 -9.10 -6.33 -7.10
N GLY A 114 -8.63 -5.23 -6.54
CA GLY A 114 -7.23 -4.83 -6.69
C GLY A 114 -6.90 -3.53 -5.96
N ILE A 115 -5.61 -3.23 -5.90
CA ILE A 115 -5.10 -2.00 -5.31
C ILE A 115 -5.35 -0.85 -6.30
N VAL A 116 -6.07 0.18 -5.85
CA VAL A 116 -6.38 1.36 -6.66
C VAL A 116 -5.31 2.42 -6.50
N THR A 117 -4.89 2.65 -5.26
CA THR A 117 -3.91 3.67 -4.91
C THR A 117 -3.07 3.19 -3.75
N GLN A 118 -1.77 3.49 -3.81
CA GLN A 118 -0.87 3.28 -2.69
C GLN A 118 -0.04 4.53 -2.41
N TYR A 119 0.16 4.83 -1.14
CA TYR A 119 1.02 5.90 -0.67
C TYR A 119 2.08 5.36 0.28
N MET A 120 3.32 5.79 0.07
CA MET A 120 4.41 5.60 1.03
C MET A 120 4.68 6.92 1.75
N LYS A 121 4.68 6.87 3.08
CA LYS A 121 5.02 7.98 3.96
C LYS A 121 6.45 7.82 4.45
N GLN A 122 7.23 8.89 4.36
CA GLN A 122 8.58 8.98 4.91
C GLN A 122 8.58 9.78 6.22
N ALA A 123 9.61 9.57 7.04
CA ALA A 123 9.88 10.27 8.29
C ALA A 123 9.95 11.81 8.13
N SER A 124 10.45 12.29 6.99
CA SER A 124 10.43 13.73 6.63
C SER A 124 9.02 14.32 6.48
N GLY A 125 7.97 13.50 6.56
CA GLY A 125 6.59 13.89 6.31
C GLY A 125 6.19 13.87 4.83
N ARG A 126 7.14 13.58 3.93
CA ARG A 126 6.85 13.43 2.50
C ARG A 126 5.98 12.20 2.25
N THR A 127 4.95 12.36 1.44
CA THR A 127 4.15 11.24 0.91
C THR A 127 4.42 11.08 -0.57
N CYS A 128 4.75 9.86 -1.01
CA CYS A 128 4.94 9.51 -2.41
C CYS A 128 3.83 8.54 -2.86
N ALA A 129 3.23 8.79 -4.02
CA ALA A 129 2.30 7.85 -4.64
C ALA A 129 3.06 6.73 -5.33
N LEU A 130 2.66 5.49 -5.11
CA LEU A 130 3.23 4.34 -5.81
C LEU A 130 2.48 4.15 -7.13
N GLN A 131 3.22 4.11 -8.23
CA GLN A 131 2.68 3.75 -9.54
C GLN A 131 3.37 2.53 -10.11
N PRO A 132 2.63 1.57 -10.69
CA PRO A 132 3.23 0.45 -11.37
C PRO A 132 4.11 0.93 -12.52
N LEU A 133 5.27 0.33 -12.67
CA LEU A 133 6.08 0.49 -13.86
C LEU A 133 5.50 -0.42 -14.95
N TYR A 134 5.05 0.18 -16.06
CA TYR A 134 4.80 -0.58 -17.27
C TYR A 134 6.15 -0.82 -17.96
N VAL A 135 6.88 -1.83 -17.50
CA VAL A 135 8.02 -2.35 -18.26
C VAL A 135 7.49 -3.49 -19.11
N PRO A 136 7.60 -3.43 -20.46
CA PRO A 136 7.32 -4.60 -21.28
C PRO A 136 8.28 -5.71 -20.83
N MET A 137 7.73 -6.75 -20.21
CA MET A 137 8.46 -7.97 -19.98
C MET A 137 8.71 -8.53 -21.38
N GLU A 138 9.96 -8.53 -21.83
CA GLU A 138 10.32 -9.29 -23.03
C GLU A 138 9.93 -10.73 -22.72
N GLU A 139 8.80 -11.16 -23.28
CA GLU A 139 8.42 -12.56 -23.29
C GLU A 139 9.62 -13.29 -23.90
N ALA A 140 10.30 -14.12 -23.09
CA ALA A 140 11.33 -15.03 -23.57
C ALA A 140 10.65 -16.11 -24.42
N VAL A 141 10.08 -15.71 -25.56
CA VAL A 141 9.67 -16.59 -26.63
C VAL A 141 10.97 -17.07 -27.26
N GLY A 142 11.27 -18.32 -26.97
CA GLY A 142 12.55 -18.94 -27.24
C GLY A 142 13.02 -18.70 -28.67
N ASN A 143 14.24 -18.19 -28.78
CA ASN A 143 15.10 -18.55 -29.88
C ASN A 143 16.47 -18.92 -29.30
N GLN A 144 16.71 -20.23 -29.21
CA GLN A 144 18.05 -20.75 -28.97
C GLN A 144 18.86 -20.40 -30.21
N ASP A 145 19.69 -19.38 -30.14
CA ASP A 145 20.92 -19.31 -30.94
C ASP A 145 21.88 -18.24 -30.40
N ALA A 146 22.97 -18.75 -29.82
CA ALA A 146 24.30 -18.17 -29.72
C ALA A 146 24.44 -16.67 -29.40
N ARG A 147 24.78 -16.37 -28.13
CA ARG A 147 26.10 -15.83 -27.76
C ARG A 147 26.24 -15.74 -26.24
N SER A 148 27.34 -16.30 -25.75
CA SER A 148 27.80 -16.20 -24.37
C SER A 148 28.04 -14.73 -24.00
N SER A 149 27.17 -14.18 -23.18
CA SER A 149 27.43 -12.98 -22.39
C SER A 149 27.27 -13.34 -20.92
N ASN A 150 28.41 -13.62 -20.27
CA ASN A 150 28.55 -13.66 -18.82
C ASN A 150 28.43 -12.23 -18.26
N GLU A 151 27.28 -11.60 -18.43
CA GLU A 151 26.95 -10.42 -17.63
C GLU A 151 26.44 -10.94 -16.27
N PRO A 152 26.99 -10.46 -15.14
CA PRO A 152 26.38 -10.78 -13.86
C PRO A 152 24.97 -10.19 -13.92
N SER A 153 23.96 -11.07 -13.90
CA SER A 153 22.57 -10.67 -13.72
C SER A 153 22.53 -9.86 -12.43
N ASN A 154 22.55 -8.53 -12.56
CA ASN A 154 22.54 -7.63 -11.42
C ASN A 154 21.27 -7.96 -10.65
N PRO A 155 21.34 -8.37 -9.37
CA PRO A 155 20.17 -8.81 -8.65
C PRO A 155 19.12 -7.72 -8.72
N GLU A 156 17.90 -8.07 -9.16
CA GLU A 156 16.80 -7.13 -9.22
C GLU A 156 16.67 -6.46 -7.85
N PRO A 157 16.61 -5.12 -7.76
CA PRO A 157 16.58 -4.43 -6.49
C PRO A 157 15.34 -4.88 -5.71
N LEU A 158 15.56 -5.42 -4.50
CA LEU A 158 14.47 -5.83 -3.63
C LEU A 158 13.68 -4.62 -3.13
N CYS A 159 12.39 -4.84 -2.92
CA CYS A 159 11.48 -3.86 -2.34
C CYS A 159 11.98 -3.40 -0.97
N VAL A 160 12.17 -2.09 -0.77
CA VAL A 160 12.65 -1.52 0.51
C VAL A 160 11.64 -1.68 1.66
N VAL A 161 10.39 -2.06 1.35
CA VAL A 161 9.32 -2.26 2.33
C VAL A 161 9.29 -3.71 2.81
N CYS A 162 9.05 -4.68 1.91
CA CYS A 162 8.94 -6.09 2.29
C CYS A 162 10.28 -6.84 2.27
N GLN A 163 11.31 -6.30 1.62
CA GLN A 163 12.64 -6.90 1.44
C GLN A 163 12.62 -8.32 0.85
N ALA A 164 11.53 -8.72 0.20
CA ALA A 164 11.31 -10.07 -0.30
C ALA A 164 11.07 -10.12 -1.82
N SER A 165 10.29 -9.18 -2.36
CA SER A 165 9.92 -9.14 -3.78
C SER A 165 10.72 -8.08 -4.55
N SER A 166 10.95 -8.28 -5.84
CA SER A 166 11.57 -7.29 -6.73
C SER A 166 10.78 -5.98 -6.78
N ALA A 167 11.49 -4.86 -6.85
CA ALA A 167 10.87 -3.54 -7.01
C ALA A 167 10.26 -3.39 -8.41
N THR A 168 8.96 -3.13 -8.49
CA THR A 168 8.19 -3.02 -9.75
C THR A 168 7.40 -1.72 -9.86
N HIS A 169 7.49 -0.83 -8.87
CA HIS A 169 6.73 0.42 -8.81
C HIS A 169 7.64 1.63 -8.64
N ALA A 170 7.29 2.72 -9.31
CA ALA A 170 7.90 4.04 -9.15
C ALA A 170 7.17 4.88 -8.10
N LEU A 171 7.95 5.63 -7.32
CA LEU A 171 7.45 6.62 -6.39
C LEU A 171 7.27 7.97 -7.09
N LEU A 172 6.05 8.46 -7.26
CA LEU A 172 5.82 9.81 -7.76
C LEU A 172 5.86 10.85 -6.63
N PRO A 173 6.48 12.03 -6.85
CA PRO A 173 7.01 12.50 -8.14
C PRO A 173 8.50 12.15 -8.39
N CYS A 174 9.21 11.54 -7.44
CA CYS A 174 10.67 11.36 -7.51
C CYS A 174 11.15 10.28 -8.49
N ARG A 175 10.24 9.45 -9.01
CA ARG A 175 10.45 8.34 -9.96
C ARG A 175 11.41 7.24 -9.50
N HIS A 176 11.76 7.17 -8.22
CA HIS A 176 12.57 6.08 -7.69
C HIS A 176 11.81 4.75 -7.77
N THR A 177 12.50 3.69 -8.20
CA THR A 177 11.96 2.35 -8.38
C THR A 177 12.48 1.42 -7.29
N CYS A 178 11.81 1.41 -6.14
CA CYS A 178 12.29 0.69 -4.96
C CYS A 178 11.22 -0.06 -4.18
N VAL A 179 9.99 -0.16 -4.71
CA VAL A 179 8.88 -0.86 -4.05
C VAL A 179 8.24 -1.88 -4.99
N CYS A 180 7.85 -3.04 -4.50
CA CYS A 180 7.11 -4.06 -5.25
C CYS A 180 5.61 -3.73 -5.35
N GLY A 181 4.91 -4.35 -6.30
CA GLY A 181 3.47 -4.19 -6.51
C GLY A 181 2.57 -5.17 -5.77
N ALA A 182 3.01 -5.66 -4.60
CA ALA A 182 2.35 -6.72 -3.84
C ALA A 182 0.84 -6.52 -3.69
#